data_AF-A0A4R0P7C0-F1
#
_entry.id   AF-A0A4R0P7C0-F1
#
_cell.length_a   1.000
_cell.length_b   1.000
_cell.length_c   1.000
_cell.angle_alpha   90.00
_cell.angle_beta   90.00
_cell.angle_gamma   90.00
#
_symmetry.space_group_name_H-M   'P 1'
#
loop_
_entity.id
_entity.type
_entity.pdbx_description
1 polymer ?
#
loop_
_entity_poly.entity_id
_entity_poly.type
_entity_poly.pdbx_seq_one_letter_code
_entity_poly.pdbx_strand_id
1 'polypeptide(L)' 'MPEIIVGSIVLALLLSPQLLAGFLAKRTGRNFWFWFFISFLIPIISLIILIFLEDKNPNSSSYKLADHVDKDLELN' A
#
# COMPACT_ATOMS: atom_id res chain seq x y z
N MET A 1 3.94 -27.37 -16.78
CA MET A 1 3.85 -25.90 -16.83
C MET A 1 4.52 -25.35 -15.58
N PRO A 2 5.85 -25.10 -15.62
CA PRO A 2 6.65 -24.62 -14.48
C PRO A 2 6.12 -23.32 -13.86
N GLU A 3 5.36 -22.52 -14.59
CA GLU A 3 4.73 -21.27 -14.18
C GLU A 3 3.77 -21.45 -13.00
N ILE A 4 3.04 -22.56 -12.95
CA ILE A 4 2.10 -22.86 -11.86
C ILE A 4 2.88 -23.12 -10.55
N ILE A 5 4.02 -23.82 -10.65
CA ILE A 5 4.86 -24.16 -9.51
C ILE A 5 5.50 -22.89 -8.96
N VAL A 6 6.07 -22.07 -9.84
CA VAL A 6 6.66 -20.78 -9.47
C VAL A 6 5.61 -19.86 -8.86
N GLY A 7 4.42 -19.74 -9.48
CA GLY A 7 3.33 -18.93 -8.97
C GLY A 7 2.85 -19.36 -7.58
N SER A 8 2.77 -20.67 -7.33
CA SER A 8 2.39 -21.20 -6.01
C SER A 8 3.42 -20.88 -4.93
N ILE A 9 4.72 -20.95 -5.25
CA ILE A 9 5.80 -20.63 -4.30
C ILE A 9 5.79 -19.14 -3.96
N VAL A 10 5.64 -18.27 -4.97
CA VAL A 10 5.56 -16.82 -4.77
C VAL A 10 4.34 -16.44 -3.93
N LEU A 11 3.19 -17.05 -4.22
CA LEU A 11 1.96 -16.83 -3.45
C LEU A 11 2.12 -17.28 -1.99
N ALA A 12 2.74 -18.44 -1.75
CA ALA A 12 3.01 -18.94 -0.40
C ALA A 12 3.96 -18.01 0.36
N LEU A 13 5.01 -17.51 -0.28
CA LEU A 13 5.93 -16.52 0.30
C LEU A 13 5.21 -15.22 0.66
N LEU A 14 4.37 -14.69 -0.25
CA LEU A 14 3.60 -13.46 -0.03
C LEU A 14 2.56 -13.56 1.09
N LEU A 15 1.94 -14.73 1.25
CA LEU A 15 0.94 -15.00 2.30
C LEU A 15 1.57 -15.47 3.62
N SER A 16 2.84 -15.88 3.60
CA SER A 16 3.53 -16.40 4.79
C SER A 16 3.55 -15.43 5.98
N PRO A 17 3.83 -14.11 5.86
CA PRO A 17 3.86 -13.23 7.02
C PRO A 17 2.48 -13.02 7.66
N GLN A 18 1.40 -13.01 6.87
CA GLN A 18 0.03 -12.84 7.36
C GLN A 18 -0.44 -14.10 8.10
N LEU A 19 -0.12 -15.28 7.56
CA LEU A 19 -0.35 -16.54 8.24
C LEU A 19 0.48 -16.65 9.52
N LEU A 20 1.74 -16.19 9.51
CA LEU A 20 2.60 -16.15 10.70
C LEU A 20 2.02 -15.24 11.79
N ALA A 21 1.52 -14.06 11.43
CA ALA A 21 0.90 -13.12 12.36
C ALA A 21 -0.32 -13.74 13.05
N GLY A 22 -1.20 -14.39 12.27
CA GLY A 22 -2.35 -15.11 12.81
C GLY A 22 -1.91 -16.28 13.73
N PHE A 23 -0.94 -17.07 13.29
CA PHE A 23 -0.43 -18.21 14.07
C PHE A 23 0.20 -17.79 15.39
N LEU A 24 1.03 -16.74 15.38
CA LEU A 24 1.62 -16.15 16.58
C LEU A 24 0.54 -15.64 17.52
N ALA A 25 -0.47 -14.92 17.01
CA ALA A 25 -1.58 -14.45 17.82
C ALA A 25 -2.32 -15.61 18.51
N LYS A 26 -2.60 -16.70 17.78
CA LYS A 26 -3.22 -17.90 18.35
C LYS A 26 -2.38 -18.51 19.46
N ARG A 27 -1.04 -18.57 19.30
CA ARG A 27 -0.13 -19.06 20.35
C ARG A 27 -0.07 -18.14 21.57
N THR A 28 -0.24 -16.84 21.40
CA THR A 28 -0.27 -15.86 22.49
C THR A 28 -1.65 -15.76 23.17
N GLY A 29 -2.60 -16.63 22.83
CA GLY A 29 -3.96 -16.61 23.40
C GLY A 29 -4.83 -15.46 22.86
N ARG A 30 -4.46 -14.86 21.74
CA ARG A 30 -5.24 -13.81 21.06
C ARG A 30 -5.99 -14.38 19.87
N ASN A 31 -7.02 -13.65 19.41
CA ASN A 31 -7.88 -14.10 18.31
C ASN A 31 -7.11 -14.15 16.97
N PHE A 32 -6.94 -15.35 16.42
CA PHE A 32 -6.28 -15.59 15.12
C PHE A 32 -6.82 -14.67 14.02
N TRP A 33 -8.14 -14.63 13.85
CA TRP A 33 -8.78 -13.91 12.76
C TRP A 33 -8.58 -12.40 12.88
N PHE A 34 -8.70 -11.87 14.09
CA PHE A 34 -8.47 -10.45 14.35
C PHE A 34 -7.06 -10.02 13.95
N TRP A 35 -6.04 -10.76 14.38
CA TRP A 35 -4.64 -10.44 14.07
C TRP A 35 -4.27 -10.73 12.61
N PHE A 36 -4.87 -11.75 12.00
CA PHE A 36 -4.73 -12.01 10.57
C PHE A 36 -5.27 -10.84 9.74
N PHE A 37 -6.49 -10.35 10.01
CA PHE A 37 -7.06 -9.19 9.31
C PHE A 37 -6.25 -7.92 9.54
N ILE A 38 -5.76 -7.68 10.75
CA ILE A 38 -4.90 -6.52 11.04
C ILE A 38 -3.61 -6.57 10.22
N SER A 39 -3.01 -7.74 10.04
CA SER A 39 -1.79 -7.87 9.23
C SER A 39 -2.01 -7.46 7.76
N PHE A 40 -3.22 -7.67 7.23
CA PHE A 40 -3.63 -7.18 5.90
C PHE A 40 -3.98 -5.69 5.90
N LEU A 41 -4.47 -5.17 7.01
CA LEU A 41 -4.90 -3.78 7.12
C LEU A 41 -3.71 -2.80 7.25
N ILE A 42 -2.61 -3.22 7.88
CA ILE A 42 -1.40 -2.40 8.07
C ILE A 42 -0.87 -1.80 6.75
N PRO A 43 -0.67 -2.57 5.67
CA PRO A 43 -0.27 -2.02 4.36
C PRO A 43 -1.22 -0.92 3.86
N ILE A 44 -2.53 -1.11 4.01
CA ILE A 44 -3.54 -0.15 3.56
C ILE A 44 -3.46 1.14 4.39
N ILE A 45 -3.37 1.02 5.72
CA ILE A 45 -3.23 2.16 6.62
C ILE A 45 -1.94 2.93 6.31
N SER A 46 -0.84 2.22 6.05
CA SER A 46 0.43 2.84 5.66
C SER A 46 0.29 3.70 4.40
N LEU A 47 -0.43 3.20 3.39
CA LEU A 47 -0.68 3.95 2.16
C LEU A 47 -1.54 5.19 2.41
N ILE A 48 -2.61 5.06 3.19
CA ILE A 48 -3.48 6.19 3.56
C ILE A 48 -2.65 7.28 4.25
N ILE A 49 -1.85 6.92 5.25
CA ILE A 49 -1.01 7.89 5.97
C ILE A 49 -0.04 8.58 5.01
N LEU A 50 0.63 7.84 4.12
CA LEU A 50 1.57 8.41 3.15
C LEU A 50 0.90 9.41 2.18
N ILE A 51 -0.34 9.15 1.78
CA ILE A 51 -1.09 10.07 0.90
C ILE A 51 -1.43 11.38 1.62
N PHE A 52 -1.76 11.30 2.90
CA PHE A 52 -2.14 12.46 3.70
C PHE A 52 -0.95 13.17 4.36
N LEU A 53 0.24 12.56 4.35
CA LEU A 53 1.43 13.18 4.91
C LEU A 53 1.93 14.26 3.94
N GLU A 54 2.19 15.45 4.46
CA GLU A 54 2.79 16.54 3.69
C GLU A 54 4.11 16.08 3.05
N ASP A 55 4.28 16.35 1.75
CA ASP A 55 5.50 15.98 1.05
C ASP A 55 6.68 16.77 1.65
N LYS A 56 7.66 16.06 2.20
CA LYS A 56 8.89 16.67 2.73
C LYS A 56 9.87 17.05 1.62
N ASN A 57 9.56 16.75 0.37
CA ASN A 57 10.41 17.11 -0.76
C ASN A 57 10.27 18.61 -1.09
N PRO A 58 11.30 19.44 -0.88
CA PRO A 58 11.24 20.87 -1.24
C PRO A 58 11.11 21.10 -2.75
N ASN A 59 11.29 20.06 -3.58
CA ASN A 59 11.15 20.12 -5.04
C ASN A 59 9.83 19.53 -5.55
N SER A 60 8.88 19.17 -4.70
CA SER A 60 7.51 18.85 -5.12
C SER A 60 6.77 20.15 -5.46
N SER A 61 7.25 20.85 -6.47
CA SER A 61 6.44 21.79 -7.24
C SER A 61 5.25 20.97 -7.73
N SER A 62 4.11 21.14 -7.04
CA SER A 62 2.79 20.72 -7.49
C SER A 62 2.76 20.86 -9.01
N TYR A 63 2.68 19.73 -9.73
CA TYR A 63 2.58 19.77 -11.18
C TYR A 63 1.33 20.60 -11.47
N LYS A 64 1.53 21.86 -11.88
CA LYS A 64 0.45 22.77 -12.18
C LYS A 64 -0.19 22.30 -13.48
N LEU A 65 -1.15 21.40 -13.36
CA LEU A 65 -1.86 20.76 -14.46
C LEU A 65 -2.70 21.74 -15.30
N ALA A 66 -2.71 23.05 -15.00
CA ALA A 66 -3.56 24.03 -15.67
C ALA A 66 -2.89 25.41 -15.98
N ASP A 67 -1.62 25.64 -15.65
CA ASP A 67 -0.99 26.98 -15.79
C ASP A 67 -0.76 27.43 -17.27
N HIS A 68 -1.14 26.61 -18.25
CA HIS A 68 -0.98 26.89 -19.68
C HIS A 68 -2.30 27.19 -20.40
N VAL A 69 -3.46 27.11 -19.75
CA VAL A 69 -4.77 27.32 -20.40
C VAL A 69 -5.19 28.79 -20.40
N ASP A 70 -4.70 29.61 -19.47
CA ASP A 70 -5.12 31.01 -19.35
C ASP A 70 -4.38 31.97 -20.29
N LYS A 71 -3.27 31.55 -20.91
CA LYS A 71 -2.41 32.46 -21.69
C LYS A 71 -2.94 32.78 -23.09
N ASP A 72 -3.92 32.00 -23.58
CA ASP A 72 -4.55 32.21 -24.89
C ASP A 72 -5.78 33.14 -24.83
N LEU A 73 -6.25 33.52 -23.64
CA LEU A 73 -7.42 34.40 -23.47
C LEU A 73 -7.09 35.89 -23.35
N GLU A 74 -5.83 36.28 -23.11
CA GLU A 74 -5.42 37.69 -22.99
C GLU A 74 -4.93 38.31 -24.32
N LEU A 75 -4.99 37.58 -25.44
CA LEU A 75 -4.54 38.05 -26.76
C LEU A 75 -5.67 38.29 -27.77
N ASN A 76 -6.93 38.39 -27.35
CA ASN A 76 -8.06 38.82 -28.20
C ASN A 76 -8.66 40.15 -27.74
#